data_AF-A0AAV4IWM9-F1
#
_entry.id   AF-A0AAV4IWM9-F1
#
_cell.length_a   1.000
_cell.length_b   1.000
_cell.length_c   1.000
_cell.angle_alpha   90.00
_cell.angle_beta   90.00
_cell.angle_gamma   90.00
#
_symmetry.space_group_name_H-M   'P 1'
#
loop_
_entity.id
_entity.type
_entity.pdbx_description
1 polymer ?
#
loop_
_entity_poly.entity_id
_entity_poly.type
_entity_poly.pdbx_seq_one_letter_code
_entity_poly.pdbx_strand_id
1 'polypeptide(L)'
;MLPLHVLLFSVEGTKLKAVEDLKYLTRIFFNDGPLDTEINARILKASQTLGRLRMRVLRKLNIRFCTKIKVYHDIVFINLLYGCETWTRYKGHLRQLKQFYRKDQITYLEILD
;
A
#
# COMPACT_ATOMS: atom_id res chain seq x y z
N MET A 1 16.37 26.73 -27.79
CA MET A 1 15.69 25.48 -27.43
C MET A 1 16.71 24.60 -26.72
N LEU A 2 16.76 24.64 -25.39
CA LEU A 2 17.75 23.89 -24.59
C LEU A 2 17.16 22.53 -24.20
N PRO A 3 17.92 21.43 -24.25
CA PRO A 3 17.42 20.12 -23.87
C PRO A 3 17.22 20.08 -22.35
N LEU A 4 16.09 19.50 -21.93
CA LEU A 4 15.72 19.26 -20.54
C LEU A 4 16.91 18.67 -19.77
N HIS A 5 17.33 19.38 -18.73
CA HIS A 5 18.37 18.98 -17.80
C HIS A 5 18.10 17.55 -17.29
N VAL A 6 18.90 16.58 -17.75
CA VAL A 6 19.05 15.30 -17.07
C VAL A 6 19.75 15.62 -15.75
N LEU A 7 19.04 15.46 -14.62
CA LEU A 7 19.58 15.66 -13.28
C LEU A 7 20.79 14.74 -13.08
N LEU A 8 21.99 15.31 -13.13
CA LEU A 8 23.26 14.63 -12.90
C LEU A 8 23.50 14.56 -11.38
N PHE A 9 23.09 13.45 -10.77
CA PHE A 9 23.40 13.16 -9.37
C PHE A 9 24.80 12.53 -9.28
N SER A 10 25.65 13.04 -8.39
CA SER A 10 27.03 12.57 -8.17
C SER A 10 27.21 12.20 -6.70
N VAL A 11 27.77 11.02 -6.44
CA VAL A 11 28.14 10.57 -5.10
C VAL A 11 29.66 10.46 -5.07
N GLU A 12 30.31 11.20 -4.17
CA GLU A 12 31.78 11.22 -4.02
C GLU A 12 32.54 11.51 -5.33
N GLY A 13 31.99 12.40 -6.16
CA GLY A 13 32.59 12.77 -7.45
C GLY A 13 32.31 11.78 -8.59
N THR A 14 31.69 10.64 -8.31
CA THR A 14 31.28 9.66 -9.31
C THR A 14 29.88 9.97 -9.81
N LYS A 15 29.77 10.28 -11.12
CA LYS A 15 28.48 10.49 -11.80
C LYS A 15 27.71 9.17 -11.86
N LEU A 16 26.50 9.14 -11.32
CA LEU A 16 25.64 7.96 -11.40
C LEU A 16 24.92 7.91 -12.75
N LYS A 17 24.82 6.70 -13.32
CA LYS A 17 24.07 6.46 -14.56
C LYS A 17 22.56 6.50 -14.26
N ALA A 18 21.80 7.20 -15.08
CA ALA A 18 20.34 7.09 -15.04
C ALA A 18 19.93 5.66 -15.44
N VAL A 19 19.03 5.06 -14.66
CA VAL A 19 18.51 3.71 -14.90
C VAL A 19 16.99 3.83 -15.05
N GLU A 20 16.44 3.16 -16.07
CA GLU A 20 14.99 3.18 -16.34
C GLU A 20 14.20 2.47 -15.23
N ASP A 21 14.71 1.33 -14.75
CA ASP A 21 14.08 0.52 -13.71
C ASP A 21 15.04 0.28 -12.54
N LEU A 22 14.74 0.86 -11.38
CA LEU A 22 15.51 0.64 -10.15
C LEU A 22 14.76 -0.30 -9.23
N LYS A 23 15.32 -1.49 -8.97
CA LYS A 23 14.74 -2.44 -8.01
C LYS A 23 15.32 -2.20 -6.62
N TYR A 24 14.47 -1.86 -5.65
CA TYR A 24 14.88 -1.70 -4.25
C TYR A 24 13.93 -2.40 -3.29
N LEU A 25 14.51 -3.29 -2.46
CA LEU A 25 13.92 -4.16 -1.43
C LEU A 25 12.75 -5.06 -1.88
N THR A 26 11.73 -4.54 -2.56
CA THR A 26 10.61 -5.27 -3.19
C THR A 26 9.92 -4.46 -4.29
N ARG A 27 10.32 -3.19 -4.50
CA ARG A 27 9.71 -2.28 -5.47
C ARG A 27 10.60 -2.15 -6.70
N ILE A 28 9.97 -2.07 -7.88
CA ILE A 28 10.62 -1.58 -9.10
C ILE A 28 10.16 -0.13 -9.28
N PHE A 29 11.10 0.80 -9.19
CA PHE A 29 10.94 2.20 -9.52
C PHE A 29 11.18 2.31 -11.02
N PHE A 30 10.11 2.28 -11.78
CA PHE A 30 10.14 2.59 -13.20
C PHE A 30 10.27 4.11 -13.38
N ASN A 31 10.90 4.53 -14.47
CA ASN A 31 10.94 5.92 -14.91
C ASN A 31 9.51 6.49 -15.12
N ASP A 32 8.57 5.63 -15.55
CA ASP A 32 7.18 5.98 -15.90
C ASP A 32 6.10 5.13 -15.21
N GLY A 33 6.47 4.16 -14.37
CA GLY A 33 5.53 3.19 -13.79
C GLY A 33 4.67 3.81 -12.69
N PRO A 34 3.34 3.90 -12.89
CA PRO A 34 2.51 4.73 -12.04
C PRO A 34 2.36 4.10 -10.66
N LEU A 35 2.48 4.96 -9.65
CA LEU A 35 2.18 4.66 -8.25
C LEU A 35 0.78 4.04 -8.09
N ASP A 36 -0.15 4.29 -9.02
CA ASP A 36 -1.45 3.62 -9.11
C ASP A 36 -1.36 2.09 -9.14
N THR A 37 -0.42 1.50 -9.90
CA THR A 37 -0.28 0.03 -10.02
C THR A 37 0.10 -0.59 -8.67
N GLU A 38 1.02 0.06 -7.94
CA GLU A 38 1.43 -0.38 -6.61
C GLU A 38 0.28 -0.26 -5.60
N ILE A 39 -0.42 0.88 -5.59
CA ILE A 39 -1.58 1.09 -4.71
C ILE A 39 -2.66 0.06 -4.97
N ASN A 40 -2.97 -0.23 -6.23
CA ASN A 40 -3.93 -1.26 -6.60
C ASN A 40 -3.49 -2.65 -6.13
N ALA A 41 -2.20 -2.98 -6.28
CA ALA A 41 -1.65 -4.24 -5.77
C ALA A 41 -1.78 -4.36 -4.24
N ARG A 42 -1.55 -3.28 -3.49
CA ARG A 42 -1.73 -3.26 -2.02
C ARG A 42 -3.19 -3.36 -1.61
N ILE A 43 -4.10 -2.68 -2.30
CA ILE A 43 -5.55 -2.80 -2.08
C ILE A 43 -6.00 -4.25 -2.32
N LEU A 44 -5.55 -4.89 -3.41
CA LEU A 44 -5.84 -6.30 -3.68
C LEU A 44 -5.31 -7.21 -2.57
N LYS A 45 -4.07 -6.99 -2.11
CA LYS A 45 -3.47 -7.78 -1.04
C LYS A 45 -4.20 -7.63 0.30
N ALA A 46 -4.56 -6.40 0.67
CA ALA A 46 -5.36 -6.11 1.85
C ALA A 46 -6.74 -6.79 1.76
N SER A 47 -7.39 -6.73 0.60
CA SER A 47 -8.69 -7.37 0.34
C SER A 47 -8.63 -8.89 0.50
N GLN A 48 -7.61 -9.54 -0.06
CA GLN A 48 -7.39 -10.98 0.09
C GLN A 48 -7.14 -11.37 1.56
N THR A 49 -6.37 -10.56 2.27
CA THR A 49 -6.04 -10.77 3.68
C THR A 49 -7.27 -10.67 4.57
N LEU A 50 -8.09 -9.63 4.35
CA LEU A 50 -9.40 -9.49 4.98
C LEU A 50 -10.30 -10.70 4.73
N GLY A 51 -10.41 -11.15 3.47
CA GLY A 51 -11.21 -12.32 3.10
C GLY A 51 -10.80 -13.57 3.88
N ARG A 52 -9.50 -13.78 4.08
CA ARG A 52 -8.96 -14.88 4.91
C ARG A 52 -9.27 -14.70 6.40
N LEU A 53 -9.17 -13.48 6.92
CA LEU A 53 -9.43 -13.16 8.33
C LEU A 53 -10.92 -13.27 8.69
N ARG A 54 -11.82 -13.00 7.74
CA ARG A 54 -13.27 -13.03 7.94
C ARG A 54 -13.73 -14.33 8.61
N MET A 55 -13.35 -15.48 8.06
CA MET A 55 -13.78 -16.78 8.59
C MET A 55 -12.95 -17.27 9.78
N ARG A 56 -11.67 -16.85 9.87
CA ARG A 56 -10.74 -17.35 10.89
C ARG A 56 -10.81 -16.60 12.20
N VAL A 57 -11.09 -15.30 12.16
CA VAL A 57 -11.05 -14.43 13.33
C VAL A 57 -12.32 -13.61 13.47
N LEU A 58 -12.73 -12.90 12.42
CA LEU A 58 -13.77 -11.86 12.55
C LEU A 58 -15.16 -12.46 12.85
N ARG A 59 -15.52 -13.60 12.23
CA ARG A 59 -16.79 -14.32 12.48
C ARG A 59 -16.78 -15.25 13.69
N LYS A 60 -15.65 -15.42 14.38
CA LYS A 60 -15.57 -16.35 15.51
C LYS A 60 -16.21 -15.74 16.76
N LEU A 61 -17.20 -16.44 17.33
CA LEU A 61 -17.92 -15.98 18.54
C LEU A 61 -17.05 -16.06 19.80
N ASN A 62 -16.10 -17.00 19.84
CA ASN A 62 -15.21 -17.21 20.99
C ASN A 62 -13.99 -16.28 21.03
N ILE A 63 -13.89 -15.31 20.10
CA ILE A 63 -12.81 -14.32 20.07
C ILE A 63 -13.36 -12.98 20.53
N ARG A 64 -12.68 -12.36 21.51
CA ARG A 64 -13.06 -11.05 22.05
C ARG A 64 -13.06 -9.98 20.95
N PHE A 65 -14.06 -9.10 20.99
CA PHE A 65 -14.20 -7.99 20.04
C PHE A 65 -12.93 -7.13 19.94
N CYS A 66 -12.32 -6.75 21.07
CA CYS A 66 -11.07 -6.00 21.11
C CYS A 66 -9.92 -6.70 20.35
N THR A 67 -9.86 -8.02 20.41
CA THR A 67 -8.86 -8.82 19.68
C THR A 67 -9.17 -8.82 18.18
N LYS A 68 -10.44 -8.93 17.78
CA LYS A 68 -10.84 -8.83 16.37
C LYS A 68 -10.43 -7.50 15.75
N ILE A 69 -10.65 -6.38 16.46
CA ILE A 69 -10.22 -5.05 16.02
C ILE A 69 -8.71 -4.99 15.85
N LYS A 70 -7.94 -5.42 16.86
CA LYS A 70 -6.47 -5.40 16.80
C LYS A 70 -5.95 -6.23 15.62
N VAL A 71 -6.45 -7.45 15.44
CA VAL A 71 -6.04 -8.32 14.33
C VAL A 71 -6.40 -7.72 12.97
N TYR A 72 -7.58 -7.14 12.84
CA TYR A 72 -7.97 -6.42 11.62
C TYR A 72 -7.00 -5.28 11.32
N HIS A 73 -6.80 -4.39 12.30
CA HIS A 73 -5.94 -3.23 12.16
C HIS A 73 -4.51 -3.66 11.84
N ASP A 74 -3.90 -4.49 12.67
CA ASP A 74 -2.48 -4.83 12.54
C ASP A 74 -2.19 -5.61 11.26
N ILE A 75 -3.10 -6.44 10.76
CA ILE A 75 -2.81 -7.28 9.59
C ILE A 75 -3.29 -6.63 8.28
N VAL A 76 -4.53 -6.14 8.22
CA VAL A 76 -5.09 -5.56 6.99
C VAL A 76 -4.44 -4.22 6.69
N PHE A 77 -4.22 -3.38 7.70
CA PHE A 77 -3.62 -2.06 7.52
C PHE A 77 -2.14 -2.16 7.11
N ILE A 78 -1.37 -3.09 7.69
CA ILE A 78 0.02 -3.33 7.26
C ILE A 78 0.06 -3.74 5.79
N ASN A 79 -0.82 -4.63 5.34
CA ASN A 79 -0.86 -5.04 3.93
C ASN A 79 -1.24 -3.89 2.99
N LEU A 80 -2.11 -2.97 3.44
CA LEU A 80 -2.55 -1.81 2.69
C LEU A 80 -1.45 -0.74 2.58
N LEU A 81 -0.70 -0.50 3.66
CA LEU A 81 0.28 0.58 3.76
C LEU A 81 1.73 0.15 3.56
N TYR A 82 2.00 -1.13 3.31
CA TYR A 82 3.35 -1.59 3.06
C TYR A 82 3.99 -0.82 1.89
N GLY A 83 5.16 -0.20 2.13
CA GLY A 83 5.90 0.56 1.14
C GLY A 83 5.45 2.01 0.97
N CYS A 84 4.48 2.48 1.76
CA CYS A 84 3.93 3.82 1.67
C CYS A 84 4.93 4.93 2.03
N GLU A 85 5.99 4.59 2.76
CA GLU A 85 7.11 5.48 3.06
C GLU A 85 7.85 5.95 1.79
N THR A 86 7.72 5.19 0.69
CA THR A 86 8.34 5.52 -0.60
C THR A 86 7.37 6.15 -1.60
N TRP A 87 6.11 6.37 -1.23
CA TRP A 87 5.07 6.88 -2.13
C TRP A 87 5.06 8.41 -2.19
N THR A 88 5.09 8.95 -3.41
CA THR A 88 4.83 10.37 -3.63
C THR A 88 3.38 10.69 -3.26
N ARG A 89 3.18 11.66 -2.36
CA ARG A 89 1.86 11.98 -1.78
C ARG A 89 0.97 12.73 -2.77
N TYR A 90 0.19 11.99 -3.57
CA TYR A 90 -0.87 12.56 -4.39
C TYR A 90 -2.25 12.45 -3.72
N LYS A 91 -3.08 13.50 -3.86
CA LYS A 91 -4.43 13.53 -3.29
C LYS A 91 -5.34 12.40 -3.82
N GLY A 92 -5.18 11.99 -5.07
CA GLY A 92 -5.95 10.90 -5.70
C GLY A 92 -5.74 9.55 -5.00
N HIS A 93 -4.48 9.18 -4.84
CA HIS A 93 -4.05 7.95 -4.14
C HIS A 93 -4.55 7.89 -2.70
N LEU A 94 -4.45 9.01 -1.96
CA LEU A 94 -4.96 9.07 -0.60
C LEU A 94 -6.49 8.86 -0.54
N ARG A 95 -7.23 9.36 -1.54
CA ARG A 95 -8.68 9.13 -1.63
C ARG A 95 -9.00 7.66 -1.88
N GLN A 96 -8.28 6.98 -2.76
CA GLN A 96 -8.46 5.53 -3.02
C GLN A 96 -8.23 4.70 -1.76
N LEU A 97 -7.12 4.94 -1.05
CA LEU A 97 -6.81 4.23 0.20
C LEU A 97 -7.87 4.49 1.29
N LYS A 98 -8.30 5.75 1.43
CA LYS A 98 -9.39 6.11 2.36
C LYS A 98 -10.72 5.46 1.99
N GLN A 99 -11.02 5.34 0.70
CA GLN A 99 -12.24 4.70 0.23
C GLN A 99 -12.23 3.20 0.52
N PHE A 100 -11.10 2.52 0.30
CA PHE A 100 -10.93 1.13 0.70
C PHE A 100 -11.14 0.96 2.20
N TYR A 101 -10.43 1.75 3.02
CA TYR A 101 -10.52 1.68 4.48
C TYR A 101 -11.95 1.89 4.99
N ARG A 102 -12.67 2.88 4.44
CA ARG A 102 -14.07 3.14 4.82
C ARG A 102 -15.00 1.98 4.46
N LYS A 103 -14.90 1.46 3.23
CA LYS A 103 -15.72 0.34 2.76
C LYS A 103 -15.48 -0.90 3.61
N ASP A 104 -14.21 -1.21 3.85
CA ASP A 104 -13.81 -2.36 4.66
C ASP A 104 -14.30 -2.25 6.11
N GLN A 105 -14.17 -1.07 6.73
CA GLN A 105 -14.67 -0.85 8.08
C GLN A 105 -16.19 -1.04 8.19
N ILE A 106 -16.96 -0.64 7.17
CA ILE A 106 -18.42 -0.89 7.12
C ILE A 106 -18.70 -2.40 7.02
N THR A 107 -18.02 -3.09 6.09
CA THR A 107 -18.15 -4.55 5.96
C THR A 107 -17.74 -5.29 7.24
N TYR A 108 -16.73 -4.82 7.96
CA TYR A 108 -16.33 -5.36 9.26
C TYR A 108 -17.45 -5.25 10.30
N LEU A 109 -18.13 -4.10 10.39
CA LEU A 109 -19.23 -3.89 11.32
C LEU A 109 -20.42 -4.80 10.99
N GLU A 110 -20.76 -4.94 9.71
CA GLU A 110 -21.84 -5.86 9.23
C GLU A 110 -21.55 -7.34 9.51
N ILE A 111 -20.29 -7.74 9.74
CA ILE A 111 -19.91 -9.12 10.04
C ILE A 111 -20.06 -9.46 11.53
N LEU A 112 -20.21 -8.44 12.38
CA LEU A 112 -20.25 -8.57 13.84
C LEU A 112 -21.67 -8.52 14.41
N ASP A 113 -22.65 -8.09 13.61
CA ASP A 113 -24.09 -8.30 13.83
C ASP A 113 -24.50 -9.75 13.49
#